data_AF-A0A8H6BQL9-F1
#
_entry.id   AF-A0A8H6BQL9-F1
#
_cell.length_a   1.000
_cell.length_b   1.000
_cell.length_c   1.000
_cell.angle_alpha   90.00
_cell.angle_beta   90.00
_cell.angle_gamma   90.00
#
_symmetry.space_group_name_H-M   'P 1'
#
loop_
_entity.id
_entity.type
_entity.pdbx_description
1 polymer ?
#
loop_
_entity_poly.entity_id
_entity_poly.type
_entity_poly.pdbx_seq_one_letter_code
_entity_poly.pdbx_strand_id
1 'polypeptide(L)'
;MCDFDLEEPLTSTARPCKNVRNQIFHHVDLENTTPKQFYDMIMHEINSQGSLRPFRNVHYDTIKIYTHAHGHKTMNLVINMDHDDDDWVLEINNNQKRLSEYPIENETELSIYNKQDYLAYKKNPVEKW
;
A
#
# COMPACT_ATOMS: atom_id res chain seq x y z
N MET A 1 8.20 15.61 -2.83
CA MET A 1 7.50 16.88 -3.07
C MET A 1 7.30 16.95 -4.58
N CYS A 2 6.08 16.80 -5.10
CA CYS A 2 5.83 17.11 -6.50
C CYS A 2 5.71 18.62 -6.57
N ASP A 3 6.75 19.29 -7.07
CA ASP A 3 6.70 20.72 -7.31
C ASP A 3 5.63 20.99 -8.36
N PHE A 4 4.63 21.73 -7.93
CA PHE A 4 3.51 22.18 -8.75
C PHE A 4 3.97 23.47 -9.43
N ASP A 5 4.71 23.34 -10.54
CA ASP A 5 5.02 24.50 -11.36
C ASP A 5 3.73 25.00 -12.01
N LEU A 6 3.23 26.11 -11.47
CA LEU A 6 1.97 26.78 -11.85
C LEU A 6 2.03 27.49 -13.22
N GLU A 7 3.11 27.33 -14.00
CA GLU A 7 3.36 28.10 -15.23
C GLU A 7 3.62 27.25 -16.48
N GLU A 8 3.05 26.05 -16.61
CA GLU A 8 3.12 25.28 -17.85
C GLU A 8 1.82 25.40 -18.68
N PRO A 9 1.88 25.75 -19.97
CA PRO A 9 0.69 25.93 -20.82
C PRO A 9 -0.08 24.62 -21.03
N LEU A 10 -1.40 24.75 -21.27
CA LEU A 10 -2.46 23.72 -21.37
C LEU A 10 -2.27 22.61 -22.43
N THR A 11 -1.06 22.36 -22.91
CA THR A 11 -0.71 21.24 -23.80
C THR A 11 0.21 20.22 -23.16
N SER A 12 0.61 20.40 -21.90
CA SER A 12 1.37 19.40 -21.18
C SER A 12 0.52 18.14 -20.99
N THR A 13 1.02 17.01 -21.50
CA THR A 13 0.50 15.66 -21.24
C THR A 13 0.74 15.25 -19.79
N ALA A 14 0.43 16.14 -18.84
CA ALA A 14 0.50 15.90 -17.41
C ALA A 14 -0.50 14.81 -17.09
N ARG A 15 -0.01 13.57 -17.11
CA ARG A 15 -0.77 12.42 -16.64
C ARG A 15 -1.08 12.70 -15.18
N PRO A 16 -2.35 12.67 -14.75
CA PRO A 16 -2.70 12.81 -13.35
C PRO A 16 -1.83 11.86 -12.53
N CYS A 17 -1.04 12.39 -11.59
CA CYS A 17 -0.33 11.57 -10.63
C CYS A 17 -1.37 10.86 -9.79
N LYS A 18 -1.67 9.61 -10.12
CA LYS A 18 -2.51 8.78 -9.26
C LYS A 18 -1.71 8.51 -8.00
N ASN A 19 -2.19 9.01 -6.86
CA ASN A 19 -1.60 8.74 -5.53
C ASN A 19 -1.70 7.26 -5.13
N VAL A 20 -2.47 6.47 -5.88
CA VAL A 20 -2.80 5.07 -5.57
C VAL A 20 -2.74 4.25 -6.84
N ARG A 21 -2.18 3.04 -6.73
CA ARG A 21 -2.15 2.06 -7.81
C ARG A 21 -2.12 0.65 -7.25
N ASN A 22 -2.97 -0.22 -7.81
CA ASN A 22 -3.01 -1.63 -7.44
C ASN A 22 -1.98 -2.41 -8.26
N GLN A 23 -1.27 -3.32 -7.59
CA GLN A 23 -0.32 -4.24 -8.19
C GLN A 23 -0.72 -5.67 -7.82
N ILE A 24 -0.89 -6.53 -8.82
CA ILE A 24 -1.27 -7.93 -8.61
C ILE A 24 0.00 -8.75 -8.41
N PHE A 25 0.02 -9.55 -7.35
CA PHE A 25 1.07 -10.54 -7.09
C PHE A 25 0.49 -11.93 -7.34
N HIS A 26 1.08 -12.66 -8.28
CA HIS A 26 0.65 -14.02 -8.61
C HIS A 26 1.53 -15.05 -7.90
N HIS A 27 0.95 -16.21 -7.55
CA HIS A 27 1.66 -17.37 -7.02
C HIS A 27 2.47 -17.09 -5.73
N VAL A 28 1.95 -16.25 -4.83
CA VAL A 28 2.57 -16.04 -3.51
C VAL A 28 2.30 -17.26 -2.63
N ASP A 29 3.35 -17.92 -2.17
CA ASP A 29 3.25 -19.05 -1.24
C ASP A 29 3.02 -18.54 0.19
N LEU A 30 1.78 -18.65 0.68
CA LEU A 30 1.41 -18.14 2.00
C LEU A 30 2.04 -18.95 3.15
N GLU A 31 2.31 -20.24 2.95
CA GLU A 31 2.82 -21.12 4.02
C GLU A 31 4.30 -20.89 4.29
N ASN A 32 5.08 -20.62 3.24
CA ASN A 32 6.53 -20.47 3.37
C ASN A 32 7.00 -19.02 3.37
N THR A 33 6.21 -18.07 2.84
CA THR A 33 6.62 -16.67 2.76
C THR A 33 6.42 -15.97 4.10
N THR A 34 7.45 -15.25 4.55
CA THR A 34 7.36 -14.35 5.71
C THR A 34 6.87 -12.95 5.30
N PRO A 35 6.27 -12.17 6.21
CA PRO A 35 5.95 -10.76 5.95
C PRO A 35 7.13 -9.94 5.43
N LYS A 36 8.34 -10.22 5.96
CA LYS A 36 9.57 -9.55 5.52
C LYS A 36 9.90 -9.85 4.06
N GLN A 37 9.89 -11.11 3.67
CA GLN A 37 10.12 -11.53 2.29
C GLN A 37 9.08 -10.93 1.35
N PHE A 38 7.81 -10.89 1.77
CA PHE A 38 6.74 -10.29 0.99
C PHE A 38 6.95 -8.78 0.80
N TYR A 39 7.33 -8.07 1.85
CA TYR A 39 7.73 -6.66 1.77
C TYR A 39 8.89 -6.46 0.78
N ASP A 40 9.93 -7.28 0.86
CA ASP A 40 11.09 -7.17 -0.03
C ASP A 40 10.70 -7.44 -1.50
N MET A 41 9.76 -8.36 -1.76
CA MET A 41 9.18 -8.57 -3.10
C MET A 41 8.42 -7.33 -3.61
N ILE A 42 7.61 -6.68 -2.74
CA ILE A 42 6.91 -5.44 -3.10
C ILE A 42 7.91 -4.32 -3.44
N MET A 43 8.92 -4.15 -2.59
CA MET A 43 9.96 -3.13 -2.82
C MET A 43 10.76 -3.40 -4.08
N HIS A 44 11.04 -4.66 -4.39
CA HIS A 44 11.64 -5.04 -5.67
C HIS A 44 10.74 -4.61 -6.84
N GLU A 45 9.45 -4.92 -6.78
CA GLU A 45 8.50 -4.59 -7.86
C GLU A 45 8.38 -3.07 -8.10
N ILE A 46 8.29 -2.28 -7.02
CA ILE A 46 8.24 -0.81 -7.08
C ILE A 46 9.49 -0.23 -7.78
N ASN A 47 10.66 -0.79 -7.47
CA ASN A 47 11.92 -0.34 -8.04
C ASN A 47 12.17 -0.85 -9.47
N SER A 48 11.66 -2.03 -9.80
CA SER A 48 11.83 -2.66 -11.12
C SER A 48 10.85 -2.11 -12.15
N GLN A 49 9.56 -2.01 -11.83
CA GLN A 49 8.55 -1.57 -12.80
C GLN A 49 8.63 -0.07 -13.09
N GLY A 50 8.78 0.30 -14.36
CA GLY A 50 8.76 1.71 -14.77
C GLY A 50 7.44 2.41 -14.45
N SER A 51 6.34 1.66 -14.40
CA SER A 51 5.01 2.18 -14.12
C SER A 51 4.77 2.50 -12.64
N LEU A 52 5.65 2.02 -11.74
CA LEU A 52 5.66 2.32 -10.31
C LEU A 52 6.70 3.39 -9.94
N ARG A 53 7.36 4.01 -10.92
CA ARG A 53 8.37 5.04 -10.70
C ARG A 53 7.95 6.17 -9.74
N PRO A 54 6.72 6.70 -9.75
CA PRO A 54 6.29 7.74 -8.80
C PRO A 54 6.35 7.31 -7.32
N PHE A 55 6.30 6.00 -7.05
CA PHE A 55 6.22 5.44 -5.70
C PHE A 55 7.59 5.14 -5.08
N ARG A 56 8.69 5.20 -5.85
CA ARG A 56 10.03 4.77 -5.40
C ARG A 56 10.64 5.63 -4.29
N ASN A 57 10.24 6.89 -4.19
CA ASN A 57 10.79 7.84 -3.22
C ASN A 57 9.95 7.93 -1.95
N VAL A 58 8.98 7.03 -1.76
CA VAL A 58 8.15 6.95 -0.57
C VAL A 58 8.76 5.96 0.42
N HIS A 59 8.79 6.32 1.71
CA HIS A 59 9.25 5.43 2.76
C HIS A 59 8.12 4.51 3.22
N TYR A 60 8.15 3.26 2.79
CA TYR A 60 7.20 2.24 3.20
C TYR A 60 7.70 1.50 4.43
N ASP A 61 6.88 1.40 5.47
CA ASP A 61 7.24 0.71 6.72
C ASP A 61 6.13 -0.20 7.25
N THR A 62 4.93 -0.15 6.66
CA THR A 62 3.75 -0.86 7.15
C THR A 62 2.97 -1.47 5.99
N ILE A 63 2.56 -2.72 6.17
CA ILE A 63 1.60 -3.41 5.30
C ILE A 63 0.38 -3.76 6.14
N LYS A 64 -0.81 -3.43 5.63
CA LYS A 64 -2.08 -3.70 6.31
C LYS A 64 -3.08 -4.31 5.34
N ILE A 65 -3.90 -5.24 5.82
CA ILE A 65 -5.04 -5.74 5.06
C ILE A 65 -6.03 -4.60 4.80
N TYR A 66 -6.41 -4.41 3.55
CA TYR A 66 -7.39 -3.42 3.14
C TYR A 66 -8.78 -4.02 3.12
N THR A 67 -8.97 -5.07 2.33
CA THR A 67 -10.23 -5.79 2.23
C THR A 67 -9.99 -7.27 1.96
N HIS A 68 -10.92 -8.10 2.41
CA HIS A 68 -11.01 -9.50 2.05
C HIS A 68 -11.85 -9.68 0.79
N ALA A 69 -11.65 -10.81 0.11
CA ALA A 69 -12.55 -11.22 -0.96
C ALA A 69 -14.00 -11.24 -0.45
N HIS A 70 -14.90 -10.57 -1.18
CA HIS A 70 -16.32 -10.41 -0.79
C HIS A 70 -16.58 -9.66 0.53
N GLY A 71 -15.57 -9.00 1.11
CA GLY A 71 -15.73 -8.15 2.27
C GLY A 71 -16.48 -6.84 1.96
N HIS A 72 -17.02 -6.20 2.99
CA HIS A 72 -17.57 -4.85 2.87
C HIS A 72 -16.44 -3.86 2.59
N LYS A 73 -16.58 -3.07 1.52
CA LYS A 73 -15.64 -1.99 1.22
C LYS A 73 -15.77 -0.90 2.26
N THR A 74 -14.63 -0.43 2.75
CA THR A 74 -14.56 0.73 3.65
C THR A 74 -14.82 2.02 2.88
N MET A 75 -15.16 3.10 3.61
CA MET A 75 -15.39 4.42 3.00
C MET A 75 -14.12 5.01 2.37
N ASN A 76 -12.94 4.59 2.81
CA ASN A 76 -11.67 5.03 2.26
C ASN A 76 -11.22 4.07 1.15
N LEU A 77 -10.85 4.61 -0.02
CA LEU A 77 -10.51 3.83 -1.21
C LEU A 77 -9.09 3.23 -1.18
N VAL A 78 -8.27 3.59 -0.19
CA VAL A 78 -6.81 3.35 -0.20
C VAL A 78 -6.36 2.54 1.00
N ILE A 79 -6.95 2.78 2.16
CA ILE A 79 -6.55 2.16 3.41
C ILE A 79 -7.76 1.91 4.30
N ASN A 80 -7.77 0.77 4.98
CA ASN A 80 -8.85 0.41 5.88
C ASN A 80 -8.70 1.21 7.17
N MET A 81 -9.68 2.06 7.48
CA MET A 81 -9.72 2.86 8.71
C MET A 81 -10.67 2.28 9.76
N ASP A 82 -11.44 1.25 9.42
CA ASP A 82 -12.46 0.68 10.30
C ASP A 82 -11.85 -0.38 11.25
N HIS A 83 -10.76 -1.03 10.84
CA HIS A 83 -10.01 -2.00 11.64
C HIS A 83 -8.72 -1.40 12.19
N ASP A 84 -8.77 -0.78 13.37
CA ASP A 84 -7.63 -0.08 13.97
C ASP A 84 -6.87 -0.85 15.06
N ASP A 85 -7.32 -2.05 15.42
CA ASP A 85 -6.76 -2.84 16.52
C ASP A 85 -5.40 -3.50 16.19
N ASP A 86 -4.70 -3.05 15.15
CA ASP A 86 -3.44 -3.57 14.62
C ASP A 86 -3.45 -5.06 14.19
N ASP A 87 -4.53 -5.83 14.42
CA ASP A 87 -4.67 -7.25 14.05
C ASP A 87 -4.51 -7.52 12.54
N TRP A 88 -4.76 -6.52 11.71
CA TRP A 88 -4.64 -6.59 10.24
C TRP A 88 -3.30 -6.05 9.73
N VAL A 89 -2.41 -5.63 10.62
CA VAL A 89 -1.08 -5.13 10.28
C VAL A 89 -0.09 -6.28 10.28
N LEU A 90 0.64 -6.43 9.18
CA LEU A 90 1.67 -7.46 9.05
C LEU A 90 2.91 -7.03 9.82
N GLU A 91 3.48 -7.95 10.60
CA GLU A 91 4.70 -7.70 11.37
C GLU A 91 5.93 -7.89 10.47
N ILE A 92 6.29 -6.86 9.69
CA ILE A 92 7.39 -6.93 8.71
C ILE A 92 8.74 -7.31 9.34
N ASN A 93 8.97 -6.95 10.60
CA ASN A 93 10.22 -7.26 11.31
C ASN A 93 10.22 -8.65 11.97
N ASN A 94 9.09 -9.37 11.95
CA ASN A 94 8.97 -10.70 12.53
C ASN A 94 9.21 -11.76 11.46
N ASN A 95 10.36 -12.42 11.53
CA ASN A 95 10.74 -13.48 10.60
C ASN A 95 10.23 -14.86 11.00
N GLN A 96 9.56 -14.99 12.16
CA GLN A 96 9.02 -16.26 12.63
C GLN A 96 7.63 -16.53 12.08
N LYS A 97 6.83 -15.46 11.90
CA LYS A 97 5.48 -15.56 11.36
C LYS A 97 5.47 -15.76 9.85
N ARG A 98 4.55 -16.58 9.37
CA ARG A 98 4.24 -16.79 7.96
C ARG A 98 3.03 -15.96 7.53
N LEU A 99 2.90 -15.71 6.24
CA LEU A 99 1.71 -15.01 5.71
C LEU A 99 0.42 -15.79 6.00
N SER A 100 0.47 -17.11 6.05
CA SER A 100 -0.67 -17.98 6.39
C SER A 100 -1.19 -17.84 7.82
N GLU A 101 -0.42 -17.23 8.72
CA GLU A 101 -0.85 -16.94 10.10
C GLU A 101 -1.64 -15.64 10.20
N TYR A 102 -1.64 -14.83 9.14
CA TYR A 102 -2.51 -13.67 9.00
C TYR A 102 -3.80 -14.08 8.30
N PRO A 103 -4.90 -13.33 8.47
CA PRO A 103 -6.11 -13.56 7.69
C PRO A 103 -5.85 -13.06 6.25
N ILE A 104 -5.07 -13.81 5.47
CA ILE A 104 -4.77 -13.52 4.07
C ILE A 104 -5.16 -14.76 3.27
N GLU A 105 -5.99 -14.53 2.27
CA GLU A 105 -6.46 -15.54 1.33
C GLU A 105 -6.33 -15.05 -0.11
N ASN A 106 -6.76 -15.87 -1.06
CA ASN A 106 -6.81 -15.45 -2.46
C ASN A 106 -7.67 -14.20 -2.62
N GLU A 107 -7.24 -13.28 -3.49
CA GLU A 107 -7.90 -11.98 -3.73
C GLU A 107 -7.98 -11.04 -2.51
N THR A 108 -7.21 -11.30 -1.43
CA THR A 108 -7.05 -10.32 -0.35
C THR A 108 -6.28 -9.10 -0.85
N GLU A 109 -6.84 -7.91 -0.62
CA GLU A 109 -6.19 -6.65 -0.96
C GLU A 109 -5.38 -6.13 0.24
N LEU A 110 -4.15 -5.72 -0.03
CA LEU A 110 -3.21 -5.21 0.98
C LEU A 110 -2.77 -3.79 0.60
N SER A 111 -2.68 -2.91 1.59
CA SER A 111 -2.14 -1.56 1.43
C SER A 111 -0.75 -1.48 2.05
N ILE A 112 0.19 -0.87 1.32
CA ILE A 112 1.53 -0.53 1.82
C ILE A 112 1.67 0.99 1.94
N TYR A 113 2.13 1.47 3.08
CA TYR A 113 2.17 2.90 3.39
C TYR A 113 3.20 3.24 4.47
N ASN A 114 3.36 4.54 4.73
CA ASN A 114 4.13 5.04 5.87
C ASN A 114 3.23 5.19 7.12
N LYS A 115 3.56 4.54 8.23
CA LYS A 115 2.75 4.58 9.47
C LYS A 115 2.60 5.98 10.03
N GLN A 116 3.66 6.78 9.99
CA GLN A 116 3.64 8.13 10.54
C GLN A 116 2.70 9.03 9.74
N ASP A 117 2.78 8.96 8.40
CA ASP A 117 1.88 9.72 7.52
C ASP A 117 0.43 9.28 7.70
N TYR A 118 0.17 7.98 7.85
CA TYR A 118 -1.16 7.46 8.16
C TYR A 118 -1.70 8.02 9.49
N LEU A 119 -0.91 7.99 10.56
CA LEU A 119 -1.33 8.52 11.86
C LEU A 119 -1.57 10.03 11.82
N ALA A 120 -0.79 10.77 11.02
CA ALA A 120 -1.01 12.20 10.79
C ALA A 120 -2.32 12.45 10.02
N TYR A 121 -2.57 11.68 8.95
CA TYR A 121 -3.82 11.73 8.19
C TYR A 121 -5.03 11.40 9.06
N LYS A 122 -4.95 10.35 9.89
CA LYS A 122 -6.04 9.93 10.78
C LYS A 122 -6.46 11.02 11.78
N LYS A 123 -5.52 11.86 12.24
CA LYS A 123 -5.82 12.98 13.14
C LYS A 123 -6.60 14.11 12.47
N ASN A 124 -6.45 14.27 11.16
CA ASN A 124 -7.16 15.29 10.37
C ASN A 124 -7.35 14.79 8.93
N PRO A 125 -8.36 13.94 8.70
CA PRO A 125 -8.57 13.32 7.39
C PRO A 125 -9.09 14.37 6.42
N VAL A 126 -8.19 14.93 5.61
CA VAL A 126 -8.53 15.87 4.54
C VAL A 126 -8.10 15.26 3.22
N GLU A 127 -9.07 14.91 2.40
CA GLU A 127 -8.83 14.50 1.02
C GLU A 127 -8.53 15.75 0.19
N LYS A 128 -7.29 15.86 -0.29
CA LYS A 128 -6.88 16.93 -1.22
C LYS A 128 -6.84 16.32 -2.62
N TRP A 129 -7.68 16.85 -3.51
CA TRP A 129 -7.78 16.46 -4.91
C TRP A 129 -6.85 17.30 -5.79
#